data_AF-A0A8T9S3X8-F1
#
_entry.id   AF-A0A8T9S3X8-F1
#
_cell.length_a   1.000
_cell.length_b   1.000
_cell.length_c   1.000
_cell.angle_alpha   90.00
_cell.angle_beta   90.00
_cell.angle_gamma   90.00
#
_symmetry.space_group_name_H-M   'P 1'
#
loop_
_entity.id
_entity.type
_entity.pdbx_description
1 polymer ?
#
loop_
_entity_poly.entity_id
_entity_poly.type
_entity_poly.pdbx_seq_one_letter_code
_entity_poly.pdbx_strand_id
1 'polypeptide(L)'
;MKFFLSFVAVLVAILVFIRFVPSAPINPVLPVEQGQEEVNGHNAEVPKGSGEEEEGEEGHSSTSIAPVAPGQTYGAAISPEGALPMTALNTALGASDSAQVKLVGKASAVCQAKGCWMTLPTADGKQMRVRFKDYAFFVPKDLSGHEVVVSGWAHRSTVPKSELQHYAKDAGKSDKEVAAITQDEQQLTFMADGVRVLN
;
A
#
# COMPACT_ATOMS: atom_id res chain seq x y z
N MET A 1 30.14 29.71 30.74
CA MET A 1 28.82 29.02 30.83
C MET A 1 27.74 29.54 29.86
N LYS A 2 28.05 30.40 28.86
CA LYS A 2 27.05 30.92 27.90
C LYS A 2 26.98 30.17 26.55
N PHE A 3 27.88 29.22 26.30
CA PHE A 3 27.91 28.45 25.04
C PHE A 3 27.13 27.12 25.09
N PHE A 4 26.88 26.57 26.29
CA PHE A 4 26.16 25.30 26.44
C PHE A 4 24.64 25.44 26.26
N LEU A 5 24.04 26.58 26.61
CA LEU A 5 22.59 26.81 26.40
C LEU A 5 22.22 26.93 24.91
N SER A 6 23.15 27.38 24.06
CA SER A 6 22.87 27.55 22.62
C SER A 6 22.85 26.19 21.89
N PHE A 7 23.71 25.25 22.28
CA PHE A 7 23.72 23.90 21.69
C PHE A 7 22.46 23.11 22.02
N VAL A 8 21.94 23.21 23.24
CA VAL A 8 20.69 22.54 23.62
C VAL A 8 19.50 23.13 22.86
N ALA A 9 19.43 24.46 22.70
CA ALA A 9 18.37 25.10 21.93
C ALA A 9 18.40 24.74 20.44
N VAL A 10 19.59 24.66 19.83
CA VAL A 10 19.77 24.23 18.43
C VAL A 10 19.43 22.74 18.26
N LEU A 11 19.80 21.88 19.21
CA LEU A 11 19.50 20.44 19.14
C LEU A 11 18.00 20.16 19.37
N VAL A 12 17.35 20.91 20.26
CA VAL A 12 15.88 20.86 20.44
C VAL A 12 15.17 21.41 19.20
N ALA A 13 15.64 22.50 18.59
CA ALA A 13 15.08 23.03 17.35
C ALA A 13 15.24 22.06 16.16
N ILE A 14 16.39 21.38 16.04
CA ILE A 14 16.61 20.34 15.02
C ILE A 14 15.70 19.13 15.26
N LEU A 15 15.58 18.66 16.51
CA LEU A 15 14.69 17.54 16.85
C LEU A 15 13.21 17.87 16.62
N VAL A 16 12.80 19.13 16.83
CA VAL A 16 11.44 19.60 16.52
C VAL A 16 11.23 19.76 15.00
N PHE A 17 12.25 20.18 14.25
CA PHE A 17 12.17 20.26 12.78
C PHE A 17 12.07 18.88 12.12
N ILE A 18 12.77 17.87 12.63
CA ILE A 18 12.68 16.48 12.13
C ILE A 18 11.29 15.88 12.42
N ARG A 19 10.60 16.33 13.48
CA ARG A 19 9.23 15.90 13.83
C ARG A 19 8.13 16.58 12.99
N PHE A 20 8.46 17.63 12.24
CA PHE A 20 7.46 18.46 11.54
C PHE A 20 7.71 18.60 10.03
N VAL A 21 8.67 17.88 9.46
CA VAL A 21 8.67 17.64 8.01
C VAL A 21 7.63 16.55 7.77
N PRO A 22 6.48 16.83 7.14
CA PRO A 22 5.62 15.77 6.65
C PRO A 22 6.45 15.01 5.61
N SER A 23 7.02 13.88 6.02
CA SER A 23 7.61 12.92 5.11
C SER A 23 6.45 12.49 4.22
N ALA A 24 6.39 13.06 3.03
CA ALA A 24 5.44 12.64 2.02
C ALA A 24 5.66 11.13 1.84
N PRO A 25 4.61 10.31 1.94
CA PRO A 25 4.74 8.87 1.85
C PRO A 25 5.34 8.54 0.48
N ILE A 26 6.60 8.08 0.47
CA ILE A 26 7.32 7.60 -0.71
C ILE A 26 6.78 6.20 -1.02
N ASN A 27 5.49 6.10 -1.30
CA ASN A 27 4.93 4.96 -1.99
C ASN A 27 4.85 5.38 -3.46
N PRO A 28 5.88 5.11 -4.29
CA PRO A 28 5.73 5.29 -5.72
C PRO A 28 4.62 4.34 -6.17
N VAL A 29 3.43 4.90 -6.42
CA VAL A 29 2.56 4.31 -7.42
C VAL A 29 3.33 4.52 -8.71
N LEU A 30 4.02 3.47 -9.14
CA LEU A 30 4.66 3.43 -10.45
C LEU A 30 3.62 3.92 -11.48
N PRO A 31 3.93 4.95 -12.27
CA PRO A 31 3.15 5.24 -13.46
C PRO A 31 3.23 3.99 -14.33
N VAL A 32 2.08 3.40 -14.64
CA VAL A 32 1.98 2.52 -15.82
C VAL A 32 2.14 3.47 -16.99
N GLU A 33 3.38 3.62 -17.45
CA GLU A 33 3.69 4.41 -18.64
C GLU A 33 3.05 3.69 -19.84
N GLN A 34 1.97 4.27 -20.33
CA GLN A 34 1.37 3.88 -21.60
C GLN A 34 2.33 4.33 -22.69
N GLY A 35 2.93 3.38 -23.40
CA GLY A 35 3.76 3.67 -24.57
C GLY A 35 4.80 2.61 -24.87
N GLN A 36 4.38 1.39 -25.22
CA GLN A 36 5.29 0.53 -25.98
C GLN A 36 5.23 0.97 -27.45
N GLU A 37 6.33 1.57 -27.88
CA GLU A 37 6.66 1.81 -29.28
C GLU A 37 6.71 0.46 -30.02
N GLU A 38 5.84 0.30 -31.02
CA GLU A 38 5.81 -0.87 -31.90
C GLU A 38 7.10 -0.93 -32.73
N VAL A 39 7.99 -1.87 -32.41
CA VAL A 39 9.04 -2.27 -33.34
C VAL A 39 8.55 -3.41 -34.22
N ASN A 40 8.12 -3.03 -35.42
CA ASN A 40 7.80 -3.92 -36.53
C ASN A 40 8.99 -4.80 -36.91
N GLY A 41 8.73 -6.10 -37.03
CA GLY A 41 9.56 -7.03 -37.78
C GLY A 41 9.71 -8.37 -37.07
N HIS A 42 8.98 -9.39 -37.52
CA HIS A 42 9.57 -10.53 -38.25
C HIS A 42 8.43 -11.36 -38.84
N ASN A 43 8.50 -11.46 -40.16
CA ASN A 43 7.63 -12.22 -41.04
C ASN A 43 7.88 -13.72 -40.81
N ALA A 44 6.85 -14.46 -40.40
CA ALA A 44 6.86 -15.91 -40.46
C ALA A 44 5.41 -16.39 -40.70
N GLU A 45 5.09 -16.60 -41.98
CA GLU A 45 3.92 -17.36 -42.40
C GLU A 45 4.04 -18.81 -41.91
N VAL A 46 3.09 -19.24 -41.05
CA VAL A 46 2.85 -20.65 -40.70
C VAL A 46 1.32 -20.84 -40.54
N PRO A 47 0.73 -21.95 -41.01
CA PRO A 47 -0.56 -21.97 -41.70
C PRO A 47 -1.79 -22.22 -40.81
N LYS A 48 -2.97 -21.99 -41.42
CA LYS A 48 -4.30 -22.34 -40.89
C LYS A 48 -4.38 -23.82 -40.50
N GLY A 49 -4.70 -24.07 -39.23
CA GLY A 49 -5.13 -25.37 -38.71
C GLY A 49 -6.41 -25.20 -37.90
N SER A 50 -7.48 -25.80 -38.39
CA SER A 50 -8.81 -25.95 -37.80
C SER A 50 -8.81 -26.83 -36.54
N GLY A 51 -9.62 -26.46 -35.53
CA GLY A 51 -9.97 -27.32 -34.40
C GLY A 51 -10.75 -26.55 -33.35
N GLU A 52 -12.02 -26.93 -33.19
CA GLU A 52 -13.04 -26.37 -32.30
C GLU A 52 -12.81 -26.70 -30.81
N GLU A 53 -13.49 -25.91 -29.95
CA GLU A 53 -13.85 -26.16 -28.53
C GLU A 53 -12.67 -26.13 -27.51
N GLU A 54 -12.72 -25.41 -26.39
CA GLU A 54 -13.83 -25.16 -25.47
C GLU A 54 -13.85 -23.73 -24.91
N GLU A 55 -15.07 -23.24 -24.72
CA GLU A 55 -15.41 -22.00 -24.03
C GLU A 55 -15.16 -22.15 -22.52
N GLY A 56 -14.17 -21.42 -22.01
CA GLY A 56 -14.04 -21.11 -20.58
C GLY A 56 -14.50 -19.67 -20.35
N GLU A 57 -15.81 -19.45 -20.26
CA GLU A 57 -16.37 -18.23 -19.68
C GLU A 57 -16.02 -18.19 -18.17
N GLU A 58 -14.93 -17.50 -17.81
CA GLU A 58 -14.83 -16.94 -16.46
C GLU A 58 -15.35 -15.51 -16.51
N GLY A 59 -16.64 -15.41 -16.21
CA GLY A 59 -17.37 -14.16 -16.16
C GLY A 59 -16.63 -13.12 -15.32
N HIS A 60 -16.30 -12.01 -15.95
CA HIS A 60 -16.19 -10.73 -15.27
C HIS A 60 -17.55 -10.42 -14.66
N SER A 61 -17.77 -10.95 -13.46
CA SER A 61 -18.90 -10.60 -12.60
C SER A 61 -18.77 -9.11 -12.30
N SER A 62 -19.48 -8.31 -13.09
CA SER A 62 -19.85 -6.94 -12.78
C SER A 62 -20.83 -6.95 -11.59
N THR A 63 -20.39 -7.53 -10.48
CA THR A 63 -21.05 -7.38 -9.19
C THR A 63 -20.91 -5.92 -8.80
N SER A 64 -22.03 -5.21 -8.80
CA SER A 64 -22.13 -3.87 -8.23
C SER A 64 -21.57 -3.91 -6.80
N ILE A 65 -20.53 -3.11 -6.54
CA ILE A 65 -19.94 -2.99 -5.21
C ILE A 65 -21.03 -2.42 -4.28
N ALA A 66 -21.39 -3.16 -3.23
CA ALA A 66 -22.37 -2.69 -2.24
C ALA A 66 -21.87 -1.40 -1.57
N PRO A 67 -22.74 -0.40 -1.35
CA PRO A 67 -22.36 0.87 -0.73
C PRO A 67 -21.79 0.67 0.67
N VAL A 68 -21.01 1.64 1.16
CA VAL A 68 -20.47 1.61 2.52
C VAL A 68 -21.61 1.65 3.53
N ALA A 69 -21.65 0.66 4.42
CA ALA A 69 -22.57 0.63 5.54
C ALA A 69 -21.94 -0.13 6.72
N PRO A 70 -22.21 0.26 7.98
CA PRO A 70 -21.74 -0.49 9.15
C PRO A 70 -22.14 -1.97 9.06
N GLY A 71 -21.18 -2.87 9.31
CA GLY A 71 -21.36 -4.31 9.21
C GLY A 71 -21.19 -4.89 7.81
N GLN A 72 -21.13 -4.06 6.76
CA GLN A 72 -20.90 -4.54 5.40
C GLN A 72 -19.53 -5.20 5.28
N THR A 73 -19.48 -6.33 4.59
CA THR A 73 -18.25 -7.09 4.33
C THR A 73 -18.01 -7.21 2.83
N TYR A 74 -16.74 -7.18 2.43
CA TYR A 74 -16.24 -7.34 1.07
C TYR A 74 -15.16 -8.42 1.07
N GLY A 75 -15.18 -9.30 0.06
CA GLY A 75 -14.29 -10.47 0.02
C GLY A 75 -14.78 -11.58 0.97
N ALA A 76 -13.84 -12.29 1.59
CA ALA A 76 -14.14 -13.36 2.54
C ALA A 76 -14.93 -12.85 3.76
N ALA A 77 -15.81 -13.70 4.30
CA ALA A 77 -16.57 -13.39 5.50
C ALA A 77 -15.62 -13.16 6.70
N ILE A 78 -15.75 -12.00 7.35
CA ILE A 78 -14.91 -11.62 8.48
C ILE A 78 -15.77 -11.15 9.64
N SER A 79 -15.34 -11.53 10.83
CA SER A 79 -15.90 -11.07 12.09
C SER A 79 -14.87 -10.21 12.85
N PRO A 80 -15.27 -9.16 13.59
CA PRO A 80 -14.33 -8.25 14.23
C PRO A 80 -13.56 -8.85 15.42
N GLU A 81 -13.95 -10.02 15.93
CA GLU A 81 -13.30 -10.62 17.11
C GLU A 81 -11.85 -11.01 16.80
N GLY A 82 -10.97 -10.74 17.77
CA GLY A 82 -9.54 -10.98 17.61
C GLY A 82 -8.83 -10.01 16.65
N ALA A 83 -9.50 -8.95 16.17
CA ALA A 83 -8.82 -7.90 15.42
C ALA A 83 -7.85 -7.14 16.32
N LEU A 84 -6.59 -7.05 15.89
CA LEU A 84 -5.54 -6.32 16.59
C LEU A 84 -5.54 -4.86 16.15
N PRO A 85 -5.24 -3.89 17.04
CA PRO A 85 -5.02 -2.51 16.62
C PRO A 85 -3.79 -2.43 15.71
N MET A 86 -3.74 -1.43 14.81
CA MET A 86 -2.57 -1.18 13.95
C MET A 86 -1.24 -1.05 14.72
N THR A 87 -1.28 -0.64 15.99
CA THR A 87 -0.10 -0.56 16.88
C THR A 87 0.53 -1.91 17.19
N ALA A 88 -0.22 -3.01 17.08
CA ALA A 88 0.26 -4.37 17.33
C ALA A 88 0.85 -5.05 16.09
N LEU A 89 0.75 -4.44 14.90
CA LEU A 89 1.18 -5.05 13.64
C LEU A 89 2.65 -5.49 13.65
N ASN A 90 3.56 -4.63 14.10
CA ASN A 90 4.98 -4.97 14.13
C ASN A 90 5.29 -6.10 15.11
N THR A 91 4.58 -6.16 16.24
CA THR A 91 4.67 -7.25 17.21
C THR A 91 4.13 -8.55 16.63
N ALA A 92 3.02 -8.50 15.90
CA ALA A 92 2.42 -9.67 15.27
C ALA A 92 3.29 -10.26 14.16
N LEU A 93 4.00 -9.42 13.40
CA LEU A 93 5.02 -9.85 12.44
C LEU A 93 6.28 -10.41 13.13
N GLY A 94 6.64 -9.87 14.30
CA GLY A 94 7.85 -10.24 15.01
C GLY A 94 9.11 -10.11 14.13
N ALA A 95 9.86 -11.20 14.02
CA ALA A 95 11.05 -11.31 13.19
C ALA A 95 10.78 -11.93 11.81
N SER A 96 9.54 -12.29 11.50
CA SER A 96 9.15 -12.86 10.20
C SER A 96 8.81 -11.77 9.19
N ASP A 97 9.05 -12.06 7.92
CA ASP A 97 8.71 -11.15 6.82
C ASP A 97 7.20 -11.12 6.53
N SER A 98 6.46 -12.13 7.00
CA SER A 98 5.01 -12.17 6.82
C SER A 98 4.29 -12.85 7.98
N ALA A 99 3.03 -12.44 8.20
CA ALA A 99 2.15 -13.05 9.17
C ALA A 99 0.70 -12.91 8.71
N GLN A 100 -0.11 -13.95 8.94
CA GLN A 100 -1.55 -13.86 8.79
C GLN A 100 -2.13 -13.19 10.03
N VAL A 101 -2.80 -12.05 9.84
CA VAL A 101 -3.31 -11.24 10.94
C VAL A 101 -4.66 -10.62 10.58
N LYS A 102 -5.40 -10.23 11.63
CA LYS A 102 -6.60 -9.42 11.52
C LYS A 102 -6.33 -8.08 12.19
N LEU A 103 -6.54 -6.97 11.48
CA LEU A 103 -6.23 -5.63 11.95
C LEU A 103 -7.46 -4.74 11.92
N VAL A 104 -7.61 -3.86 12.91
CA VAL A 104 -8.58 -2.76 12.90
C VAL A 104 -7.86 -1.43 12.67
N GLY A 105 -8.40 -0.62 11.76
CA GLY A 105 -7.86 0.70 11.45
C GLY A 105 -8.79 1.55 10.60
N LYS A 106 -8.50 2.85 10.53
CA LYS A 106 -9.24 3.80 9.72
C LYS A 106 -8.66 3.86 8.31
N ALA A 107 -9.47 3.61 7.29
CA ALA A 107 -9.07 3.76 5.89
C ALA A 107 -8.78 5.24 5.60
N SER A 108 -7.58 5.56 5.11
CA SER A 108 -7.20 6.94 4.78
C SER A 108 -7.40 7.27 3.30
N ALA A 109 -7.34 6.27 2.43
CA ALA A 109 -7.50 6.44 1.00
C ALA A 109 -7.96 5.13 0.35
N VAL A 110 -8.68 5.26 -0.77
CA VAL A 110 -9.10 4.17 -1.63
C VAL A 110 -8.77 4.51 -3.08
N CYS A 111 -8.43 3.50 -3.88
CA CYS A 111 -8.28 3.66 -5.32
C CYS A 111 -9.56 4.22 -5.97
N GLN A 112 -9.50 5.46 -6.48
CA GLN A 112 -10.66 6.11 -7.08
C GLN A 112 -11.00 5.58 -8.47
N ALA A 113 -10.13 4.79 -9.10
CA ALA A 113 -10.44 4.14 -10.37
C ALA A 113 -11.53 3.07 -10.16
N LYS A 114 -11.25 2.08 -9.30
CA LYS A 114 -12.11 0.90 -9.16
C LYS A 114 -12.21 0.35 -7.73
N GLY A 115 -11.58 0.98 -6.73
CA GLY A 115 -11.57 0.46 -5.36
C GLY A 115 -10.74 -0.82 -5.20
N CYS A 116 -9.71 -1.01 -6.02
CA CYS A 116 -8.86 -2.22 -6.02
C CYS A 116 -7.76 -2.24 -4.94
N TRP A 117 -7.59 -1.13 -4.23
CA TRP A 117 -6.72 -1.04 -3.07
C TRP A 117 -7.24 0.03 -2.12
N MET A 118 -6.83 -0.07 -0.86
CA MET A 118 -6.99 1.00 0.13
C MET A 118 -5.71 1.21 0.93
N THR A 119 -5.68 2.24 1.77
CA THR A 119 -4.54 2.58 2.63
C THR A 119 -4.96 2.62 4.08
N LEU A 120 -4.17 1.97 4.94
CA LEU A 120 -4.29 2.09 6.39
C LEU A 120 -3.03 2.79 6.94
N PRO A 121 -3.18 3.88 7.71
CA PRO A 121 -2.06 4.47 8.44
C PRO A 121 -1.50 3.48 9.46
N THR A 122 -0.18 3.36 9.50
CA THR A 122 0.53 2.58 10.52
C THR A 122 0.82 3.44 11.74
N ALA A 123 1.11 2.80 12.88
CA ALA A 123 1.30 3.50 14.15
C ALA A 123 2.51 4.45 14.17
N ASP A 124 3.50 4.22 13.31
CA ASP A 124 4.68 5.07 13.10
C ASP A 124 4.42 6.24 12.13
N GLY A 125 3.17 6.46 11.73
CA GLY A 125 2.78 7.56 10.84
C GLY A 125 3.02 7.29 9.36
N LYS A 126 3.50 6.09 9.00
CA LYS A 126 3.60 5.65 7.62
C LYS A 126 2.24 5.15 7.10
N GLN A 127 2.24 4.66 5.87
CA GLN A 127 1.06 4.15 5.19
C GLN A 127 1.30 2.72 4.73
N MET A 128 0.39 1.82 5.10
CA MET A 128 0.36 0.46 4.60
C MET A 128 -0.68 0.35 3.48
N ARG A 129 -0.22 -0.11 2.30
CA ARG A 129 -1.12 -0.39 1.19
C ARG A 129 -1.80 -1.75 1.42
N VAL A 130 -3.12 -1.75 1.40
CA VAL A 130 -3.95 -2.95 1.40
C VAL A 130 -4.41 -3.24 -0.03
N ARG A 131 -4.02 -4.40 -0.55
CA ARG A 131 -4.42 -4.92 -1.87
C ARG A 131 -5.31 -6.13 -1.70
N PHE A 132 -6.09 -6.42 -2.73
CA PHE A 132 -6.98 -7.57 -2.77
C PHE A 132 -6.41 -8.58 -3.77
N LYS A 133 -6.17 -9.80 -3.30
CA LYS A 133 -5.49 -10.83 -4.09
C LYS A 133 -6.24 -11.07 -5.40
N ASP A 134 -5.51 -11.09 -6.52
CA ASP A 134 -6.03 -11.39 -7.85
C ASP A 134 -7.25 -10.55 -8.27
N TYR A 135 -7.39 -9.33 -7.73
CA TYR A 135 -8.59 -8.50 -7.92
C TYR A 135 -9.90 -9.22 -7.54
N ALA A 136 -9.83 -10.18 -6.61
CA ALA A 136 -10.95 -11.03 -6.22
C ALA A 136 -12.17 -10.26 -5.68
N PHE A 137 -11.96 -9.05 -5.17
CA PHE A 137 -13.01 -8.14 -4.77
C PHE A 137 -12.56 -6.68 -4.78
N PHE A 138 -13.53 -5.79 -4.67
CA PHE A 138 -13.33 -4.34 -4.62
C PHE A 138 -14.08 -3.76 -3.42
N VAL A 139 -13.60 -2.62 -2.93
CA VAL A 139 -14.28 -1.84 -1.88
C VAL A 139 -14.85 -0.54 -2.44
N PRO A 140 -15.86 0.06 -1.80
CA PRO A 140 -16.39 1.34 -2.25
C PRO A 140 -15.36 2.46 -2.21
N LYS A 141 -15.45 3.39 -3.15
CA LYS A 141 -14.50 4.50 -3.30
C LYS A 141 -14.57 5.50 -2.16
N ASP A 142 -15.73 5.58 -1.52
CA ASP A 142 -16.07 6.40 -0.37
C ASP A 142 -15.74 5.73 0.98
N LEU A 143 -15.13 4.53 1.01
CA LEU A 143 -14.70 3.87 2.24
C LEU A 143 -13.63 4.67 3.00
N SER A 144 -12.98 5.65 2.37
CA SER A 144 -12.03 6.53 3.04
C SER A 144 -12.71 7.27 4.20
N GLY A 145 -12.13 7.21 5.39
CA GLY A 145 -12.68 7.81 6.60
C GLY A 145 -13.42 6.81 7.50
N HIS A 146 -13.75 5.62 7.01
CA HIS A 146 -14.41 4.58 7.79
C HIS A 146 -13.40 3.72 8.55
N GLU A 147 -13.82 3.26 9.72
CA GLU A 147 -13.11 2.24 10.49
C GLU A 147 -13.44 0.87 9.94
N VAL A 148 -12.40 0.08 9.67
CA VAL A 148 -12.52 -1.21 9.03
C VAL A 148 -11.70 -2.27 9.75
N VAL A 149 -12.16 -3.51 9.64
CA VAL A 149 -11.38 -4.70 9.97
C VAL A 149 -10.90 -5.34 8.68
N VAL A 150 -9.60 -5.59 8.57
CA VAL A 150 -9.00 -6.33 7.47
C VAL A 150 -8.46 -7.66 7.98
N SER A 151 -8.66 -8.73 7.23
CA SER A 151 -8.06 -10.04 7.50
C SER A 151 -7.24 -10.46 6.29
N GLY A 152 -6.06 -11.01 6.53
CA GLY A 152 -5.17 -11.43 5.46
C GLY A 152 -3.71 -11.47 5.87
N TRP A 153 -2.82 -11.31 4.91
CA TRP A 153 -1.38 -11.42 5.09
C TRP A 153 -0.72 -10.04 5.13
N ALA A 154 -0.09 -9.74 6.27
CA ALA A 154 0.84 -8.62 6.36
C ALA A 154 2.21 -9.07 5.85
N HIS A 155 2.87 -8.22 5.07
CA HIS A 155 4.22 -8.42 4.55
C HIS A 155 5.10 -7.23 4.88
N ARG A 156 6.34 -7.51 5.27
CA ARG A 156 7.41 -6.55 5.49
C ARG A 156 8.48 -6.74 4.44
N SER A 157 8.90 -5.64 3.82
CA SER A 157 10.04 -5.62 2.91
C SER A 157 10.99 -4.48 3.28
N THR A 158 12.27 -4.65 2.94
CA THR A 158 13.29 -3.62 3.12
C THR A 158 13.63 -3.03 1.75
N VAL A 159 13.46 -1.72 1.60
CA VAL A 159 13.97 -0.99 0.43
C VAL A 159 15.30 -0.37 0.82
N PRO A 160 16.40 -0.73 0.13
CA PRO A 160 17.72 -0.23 0.49
C PRO A 160 17.81 1.27 0.22
N LYS A 161 18.61 1.97 1.04
CA LYS A 161 18.90 3.41 0.90
C LYS A 161 19.24 3.81 -0.53
N SER A 162 20.07 3.02 -1.22
CA SER A 162 20.50 3.30 -2.59
C SER A 162 19.33 3.37 -3.58
N GLU A 163 18.33 2.51 -3.40
CA GLU A 163 17.14 2.46 -4.23
C GLU A 163 16.18 3.60 -3.89
N LEU A 164 16.00 3.92 -2.60
CA LEU A 164 15.26 5.10 -2.17
C LEU A 164 15.86 6.40 -2.73
N GLN A 165 17.19 6.49 -2.77
CA GLN A 165 17.89 7.61 -3.38
C GLN A 165 17.68 7.67 -4.89
N HIS A 166 17.64 6.52 -5.57
CA HIS A 166 17.30 6.45 -6.99
C HIS A 166 15.88 6.96 -7.26
N TYR A 167 14.89 6.44 -6.52
CA TYR A 167 13.49 6.88 -6.62
C TYR A 167 13.32 8.37 -6.36
N ALA A 168 14.03 8.94 -5.39
CA ALA A 168 14.00 10.37 -5.13
C ALA A 168 14.56 11.20 -6.29
N LYS A 169 15.66 10.73 -6.93
CA LYS A 169 16.22 11.40 -8.12
C LYS A 169 15.26 11.35 -9.30
N ASP A 170 14.66 10.18 -9.57
CA ASP A 170 13.67 10.03 -10.65
C ASP A 170 12.43 10.91 -10.42
N ALA A 171 12.05 11.08 -9.16
CA ALA A 171 10.98 12.00 -8.75
C ALA A 171 11.38 13.49 -8.79
N GLY A 172 12.58 13.84 -9.26
CA GLY A 172 13.05 15.21 -9.42
C GLY A 172 13.38 15.93 -8.11
N LYS A 173 13.69 15.17 -7.04
CA LYS A 173 14.10 15.75 -5.75
C LYS A 173 15.49 16.38 -5.83
N SER A 174 15.73 17.41 -5.01
CA SER A 174 17.04 18.07 -4.96
C SER A 174 18.12 17.14 -4.39
N ASP A 175 19.39 17.36 -4.76
CA ASP A 175 20.53 16.59 -4.22
C ASP A 175 20.57 16.59 -2.69
N LYS A 176 20.13 17.70 -2.06
CA LYS A 176 20.03 17.82 -0.61
C LYS A 176 18.97 16.89 -0.03
N GLU A 177 17.80 16.78 -0.67
CA GLU A 177 16.73 15.87 -0.23
C GLU A 177 17.15 14.40 -0.43
N VAL A 178 17.80 14.08 -1.56
CA VAL A 178 18.32 12.74 -1.82
C VAL A 178 19.39 12.36 -0.79
N ALA A 179 20.32 13.28 -0.48
CA ALA A 179 21.36 13.05 0.52
C ALA A 179 20.81 12.89 1.95
N ALA A 180 19.61 13.40 2.23
CA ALA A 180 18.96 13.23 3.53
C ALA A 180 18.46 11.79 3.77
N ILE A 181 18.28 11.00 2.71
CA ILE A 181 17.97 9.56 2.80
C ILE A 181 19.25 8.84 3.23
N THR A 182 19.33 8.45 4.50
CA THR A 182 20.55 7.94 5.13
C THR A 182 20.47 6.49 5.59
N GLN A 183 19.28 5.89 5.55
CA GLN A 183 18.99 4.55 6.04
C GLN A 183 18.05 3.82 5.08
N ASP A 184 18.03 2.50 5.20
CA ASP A 184 17.05 1.65 4.53
C ASP A 184 15.66 1.90 5.11
N GLU A 185 14.63 1.63 4.30
CA GLU A 185 13.25 1.80 4.70
C GLU A 185 12.51 0.47 4.77
N GLN A 186 11.93 0.19 5.93
CA GLN A 186 10.94 -0.87 6.06
C GLN A 186 9.60 -0.38 5.49
N GLN A 187 9.06 -1.17 4.56
CA GLN A 187 7.74 -1.00 3.98
C GLN A 187 6.82 -2.13 4.43
N LEU A 188 5.55 -1.77 4.68
CA LEU A 188 4.50 -2.70 5.04
C LEU A 188 3.44 -2.73 3.94
N THR A 189 3.09 -3.93 3.52
CA THR A 189 1.97 -4.17 2.61
C THR A 189 1.04 -5.22 3.21
N PHE A 190 -0.21 -5.21 2.77
CA PHE A 190 -1.22 -6.14 3.25
C PHE A 190 -1.97 -6.72 2.07
N MET A 191 -2.04 -8.04 1.98
CA MET A 191 -2.90 -8.75 1.05
C MET A 191 -4.14 -9.20 1.81
N ALA A 192 -5.27 -8.53 1.57
CA ALA A 192 -6.52 -8.80 2.27
C ALA A 192 -7.32 -9.91 1.58
N ASP A 193 -7.78 -10.85 2.40
CA ASP A 193 -8.78 -11.85 2.06
C ASP A 193 -10.19 -11.27 2.17
N GLY A 194 -10.38 -10.28 3.05
CA GLY A 194 -11.61 -9.52 3.14
C GLY A 194 -11.49 -8.25 3.99
N VAL A 195 -12.53 -7.43 3.93
CA VAL A 195 -12.66 -6.16 4.62
C VAL A 195 -14.07 -6.04 5.19
N ARG A 196 -14.20 -5.61 6.45
CA ARG A 196 -15.48 -5.33 7.09
C ARG A 196 -15.53 -3.90 7.62
N VAL A 197 -16.61 -3.20 7.32
CA VAL A 197 -16.87 -1.83 7.79
C VAL A 197 -17.46 -1.86 9.20
N LEU A 198 -16.95 -1.02 10.10
CA LEU A 198 -17.43 -0.92 11.48
C LEU A 198 -18.37 0.27 11.71
N ASN A 199 -18.18 1.38 11.00
CA ASN A 199 -18.95 2.62 11.16
C ASN A 199 -19.25 3.31 9.84
#